data_AF-A0A7Y9H3J5-F1
#
_entry.id   AF-A0A7Y9H3J5-F1
#
_cell.length_a   1.000
_cell.length_b   1.000
_cell.length_c   1.000
_cell.angle_alpha   90.00
_cell.angle_beta   90.00
_cell.angle_gamma   90.00
#
_symmetry.space_group_name_H-M   'P 1'
#
loop_
_entity.id
_entity.type
_entity.pdbx_description
1 polymer ?
#
loop_
_entity_poly.entity_id
_entity_poly.type
_entity_poly.pdbx_seq_one_letter_code
_entity_poly.pdbx_strand_id
1 'polypeptide(L)'
;MRERGWVRDSLVALGIFVTSLVVGAAVIVGGLVLAVRTFGNHADPATGPSAADLLVVGGRLRCDRRVTEEPEPVMHDEPSALLLCADREGTVPWTAPADVVEGDLLPLLRVLAELEPAPPDPRECTYQGGPAYDLLIRYSSTTYARVHGDTGGCGVVTTNGNDFLGADRLLDAALDLVEEHRASARPPDRVAPRRLSCDRTLTDVGPVVSLTGRPGQLVRAVSCWQPSAGELGRWRQASISARAVRVLARDVDRHAEPSGDTLDLRCPGGPRRAYLQHLVGQTVWGDVVVVHGECGRFTVLDGRPGGRNTAVWRPAPRSQRILDALRR
;
A
#
# COMPACT_ATOMS: atom_id res chain seq x y z
N MET A 1 30.59 -58.23 -64.92
CA MET A 1 30.42 -57.99 -66.36
C MET A 1 28.98 -57.64 -66.65
N ARG A 2 28.77 -56.60 -67.46
CA ARG A 2 27.53 -56.12 -68.10
C ARG A 2 26.58 -55.20 -67.29
N GLU A 3 26.83 -53.93 -67.58
CA GLU A 3 25.96 -52.75 -67.60
C GLU A 3 24.61 -52.94 -68.32
N ARG A 4 23.68 -52.03 -67.97
CA ARG A 4 22.57 -51.34 -68.70
C ARG A 4 21.36 -51.28 -67.76
N GLY A 5 20.71 -50.17 -67.44
CA GLY A 5 20.59 -48.84 -68.07
C GLY A 5 19.11 -48.42 -67.99
N TRP A 6 18.83 -47.11 -68.03
CA TRP A 6 17.53 -46.37 -67.93
C TRP A 6 17.22 -45.88 -66.51
N VAL A 7 17.29 -44.59 -66.13
CA VAL A 7 16.99 -43.28 -66.77
C VAL A 7 15.53 -43.13 -67.18
N ARG A 8 14.74 -42.61 -66.22
CA ARG A 8 13.42 -41.96 -66.24
C ARG A 8 12.82 -42.30 -64.86
N ASP A 9 12.86 -41.43 -63.87
CA ASP A 9 11.92 -40.33 -63.74
C ASP A 9 12.48 -39.20 -62.86
N SER A 10 12.91 -38.12 -63.52
CA SER A 10 12.89 -36.78 -62.94
C SER A 10 11.59 -36.12 -63.41
N LEU A 11 10.91 -35.37 -62.54
CA LEU A 11 9.84 -34.37 -62.80
C LEU A 11 8.51 -34.58 -62.03
N VAL A 12 8.50 -34.78 -60.71
CA VAL A 12 7.39 -34.26 -59.85
C VAL A 12 7.88 -34.11 -58.40
N ALA A 13 8.75 -33.13 -58.09
CA ALA A 13 9.08 -32.84 -56.69
C ALA A 13 9.56 -31.39 -56.48
N LEU A 14 9.06 -30.45 -57.28
CA LEU A 14 9.44 -29.03 -57.18
C LEU A 14 8.18 -28.17 -57.27
N GLY A 15 7.35 -28.25 -56.23
CA GLY A 15 6.06 -27.55 -56.21
C GLY A 15 5.29 -27.59 -54.89
N ILE A 16 5.96 -27.80 -53.74
CA ILE A 16 5.29 -27.81 -52.42
C ILE A 16 5.98 -26.88 -51.39
N PHE A 17 7.08 -26.22 -51.73
CA PHE A 17 7.88 -25.47 -50.74
C PHE A 17 7.72 -23.93 -50.73
N VAL A 18 6.78 -23.35 -51.49
CA VAL A 18 6.65 -21.87 -51.58
C VAL A 18 5.33 -21.31 -51.03
N THR A 19 4.34 -22.15 -50.73
CA THR A 19 3.04 -21.69 -50.18
C THR A 19 2.93 -21.70 -48.66
N SER A 20 3.93 -22.21 -47.93
CA SER A 20 3.91 -22.23 -46.46
C SER A 20 4.46 -20.96 -45.80
N LEU A 21 5.11 -20.05 -46.55
CA LEU A 21 5.77 -18.87 -45.94
C LEU A 21 4.86 -17.63 -45.85
N VAL A 22 3.82 -17.53 -46.68
CA VAL A 22 2.96 -16.32 -46.72
C VAL A 22 1.82 -16.38 -45.71
N VAL A 23 1.38 -17.56 -45.28
CA VAL A 23 0.33 -17.71 -44.25
C VAL A 23 0.88 -17.45 -42.83
N GLY A 24 2.18 -17.64 -42.60
CA GLY A 24 2.81 -17.41 -41.29
C GLY A 24 2.94 -15.95 -40.89
N ALA A 25 3.09 -15.02 -41.85
CA ALA A 25 3.29 -13.60 -41.54
C ALA A 25 1.99 -12.86 -41.22
N ALA A 26 0.84 -13.28 -41.80
CA ALA A 26 -0.44 -12.64 -41.55
C ALA A 26 -1.03 -12.97 -40.17
N VAL A 27 -0.71 -14.13 -39.59
CA VAL A 27 -1.19 -14.54 -38.26
C VAL A 27 -0.48 -13.78 -37.14
N ILE A 28 0.80 -13.42 -37.32
CA ILE A 28 1.57 -12.70 -36.29
C ILE A 28 1.14 -11.22 -36.20
N VAL A 29 0.80 -10.58 -37.33
CA VAL A 29 0.32 -9.18 -37.32
C VAL A 29 -1.15 -9.09 -36.88
N GLY A 30 -2.00 -10.05 -37.24
CA GLY A 30 -3.40 -10.11 -36.78
C GLY A 30 -3.54 -10.40 -35.29
N GLY A 31 -2.65 -11.23 -34.73
CA GLY A 31 -2.61 -11.53 -33.29
C GLY A 31 -2.19 -10.34 -32.42
N LEU A 32 -1.29 -9.48 -32.92
CA LEU A 32 -0.81 -8.32 -32.15
C LEU A 32 -1.87 -7.22 -32.02
N VAL A 33 -2.75 -7.04 -33.02
CA VAL A 33 -3.79 -5.99 -32.97
C VAL A 33 -4.96 -6.38 -32.06
N LEU A 34 -5.24 -7.67 -31.87
CA LEU A 34 -6.26 -8.11 -30.90
C LEU A 34 -5.78 -8.09 -29.45
N ALA A 35 -4.47 -8.24 -29.19
CA ALA A 35 -3.93 -8.17 -27.84
C ALA A 35 -3.91 -6.74 -27.24
N VAL A 36 -3.89 -5.71 -28.09
CA VAL A 36 -3.90 -4.30 -27.61
C VAL A 36 -5.31 -3.82 -27.24
N ARG A 37 -6.37 -4.43 -27.78
CA ARG A 37 -7.75 -4.01 -27.47
C ARG A 37 -8.37 -4.62 -26.22
N THR A 38 -7.78 -5.66 -25.63
CA THR A 38 -8.32 -6.31 -24.41
C THR A 38 -7.78 -5.75 -23.09
N PHE A 39 -6.81 -4.82 -23.10
CA PHE A 39 -6.35 -4.10 -21.89
C PHE A 39 -7.05 -2.74 -21.68
N GLY A 40 -8.03 -2.39 -22.52
CA GLY A 40 -8.73 -1.11 -22.48
C GLY A 40 -9.94 -1.01 -21.53
N ASN A 41 -10.16 -1.99 -20.66
CA ASN A 41 -11.16 -1.88 -19.59
C ASN A 41 -10.44 -1.72 -18.25
N HIS A 42 -9.86 -0.53 -18.06
CA HIS A 42 -9.61 -0.06 -16.70
C HIS A 42 -10.98 0.06 -16.05
N ALA A 43 -11.35 -0.94 -15.25
CA ALA A 43 -12.38 -0.76 -14.25
C ALA A 43 -11.96 0.48 -13.46
N ASP A 44 -12.83 1.51 -13.45
CA ASP A 44 -12.64 2.68 -12.61
C ASP A 44 -12.16 2.19 -11.24
N PRO A 45 -10.96 2.60 -10.78
CA PRO A 45 -10.46 2.14 -9.50
C PRO A 45 -11.54 2.50 -8.48
N ALA A 46 -12.14 1.45 -7.90
CA ALA A 46 -13.31 1.56 -7.07
C ALA A 46 -13.05 2.67 -6.06
N THR A 47 -13.77 3.78 -6.21
CA THR A 47 -13.61 4.98 -5.38
C THR A 47 -14.07 4.61 -3.97
N GLY A 48 -13.17 4.00 -3.21
CA GLY A 48 -13.33 3.84 -1.79
C GLY A 48 -13.33 5.25 -1.19
N PRO A 49 -14.26 5.59 -0.29
CA PRO A 49 -14.16 6.84 0.43
C PRO A 49 -12.83 6.83 1.20
N SER A 50 -11.88 7.64 0.74
CA SER A 50 -10.73 8.04 1.55
C SER A 50 -11.28 8.83 2.73
N ALA A 51 -10.68 8.74 3.91
CA ALA A 51 -11.06 9.65 5.01
C ALA A 51 -10.74 11.12 4.71
N ALA A 52 -10.24 11.44 3.51
CA ALA A 52 -10.13 12.78 2.97
C ALA A 52 -11.45 13.59 2.98
N ASP A 53 -12.63 12.96 3.07
CA ASP A 53 -13.89 13.68 2.86
C ASP A 53 -14.51 14.34 4.12
N LEU A 54 -14.00 14.11 5.34
CA LEU A 54 -14.77 14.49 6.55
C LEU A 54 -14.01 15.10 7.74
N LEU A 55 -12.79 15.62 7.58
CA LEU A 55 -12.13 16.35 8.67
C LEU A 55 -12.12 17.87 8.43
N VAL A 56 -12.83 18.56 9.31
CA VAL A 56 -12.82 20.02 9.46
C VAL A 56 -12.35 20.30 10.88
N VAL A 57 -11.08 20.67 11.03
CA VAL A 57 -10.53 21.15 12.31
C VAL A 57 -9.99 22.56 12.09
N GLY A 58 -10.41 23.51 12.94
CA GLY A 58 -9.82 24.86 13.04
C GLY A 58 -9.90 25.77 11.81
N GLY A 59 -10.54 25.32 10.72
CA GLY A 59 -10.55 26.03 9.44
C GLY A 59 -9.39 25.64 8.52
N ARG A 60 -9.73 24.70 7.62
CA ARG A 60 -9.33 24.64 6.20
C ARG A 60 -8.12 23.81 5.74
N LEU A 61 -7.45 22.99 6.55
CA LEU A 61 -6.57 21.96 5.96
C LEU A 61 -7.41 20.74 5.57
N ARG A 62 -7.37 20.36 4.28
CA ARG A 62 -8.00 19.16 3.75
C ARG A 62 -7.17 18.62 2.59
N CYS A 63 -7.13 17.30 2.44
CA CYS A 63 -6.39 16.65 1.35
C CYS A 63 -6.97 16.94 -0.05
N ASP A 64 -8.24 17.36 -0.14
CA ASP A 64 -8.88 17.78 -1.40
C ASP A 64 -8.65 19.27 -1.72
N ARG A 65 -7.99 20.02 -0.84
CA ARG A 65 -7.80 21.46 -1.02
C ARG A 65 -6.81 21.72 -2.15
N ARG A 66 -7.32 22.25 -3.26
CA ARG A 66 -6.49 22.92 -4.27
C ARG A 66 -5.88 24.17 -3.64
N VAL A 67 -4.62 24.10 -3.27
CA VAL A 67 -3.83 25.28 -2.90
C VAL A 67 -3.61 26.05 -4.21
N THR A 68 -4.39 27.11 -4.42
CA THR A 68 -4.50 27.78 -5.74
C THR A 68 -3.36 28.76 -6.01
N GLU A 69 -2.50 29.01 -5.04
CA GLU A 69 -1.32 29.84 -5.18
C GLU A 69 -0.22 29.13 -4.38
N GLU A 70 0.91 28.81 -5.00
CA GLU A 70 2.18 28.67 -4.30
C GLU A 70 2.71 30.10 -4.17
N PRO A 71 2.37 30.89 -3.12
CA PRO A 71 3.28 31.95 -2.76
C PRO A 71 4.62 31.24 -2.52
N GLU A 72 5.70 31.76 -3.11
CA GLU A 72 7.06 31.36 -2.73
C GLU A 72 7.06 31.16 -1.21
N PRO A 73 7.57 30.03 -0.68
CA PRO A 73 7.45 29.71 0.72
C PRO A 73 7.99 30.91 1.48
N VAL A 74 7.09 31.69 2.06
CA VAL A 74 7.44 32.83 2.89
C VAL A 74 7.92 32.18 4.18
N MET A 75 9.16 31.69 4.17
CA MET A 75 9.83 31.04 5.29
C MET A 75 10.12 32.02 6.44
N HIS A 76 9.48 33.19 6.43
CA HIS A 76 9.55 34.18 7.49
C HIS A 76 8.56 33.89 8.62
N ASP A 77 7.47 33.17 8.33
CA ASP A 77 6.49 32.77 9.35
C ASP A 77 6.82 31.36 9.86
N GLU A 78 6.62 31.11 11.15
CA GLU A 78 6.75 29.78 11.73
C GLU A 78 5.55 28.90 11.32
N PRO A 79 5.76 27.66 10.85
CA PRO A 79 4.67 26.76 10.52
C PRO A 79 3.86 26.39 11.78
N SER A 80 2.54 26.51 11.68
CA SER A 80 1.59 26.32 12.79
C SER A 80 0.87 24.98 12.78
N ALA A 81 0.73 24.34 11.61
CA ALA A 81 0.07 23.05 11.48
C ALA A 81 0.51 22.27 10.24
N LEU A 82 0.41 20.95 10.34
CA LEU A 82 0.71 19.99 9.29
C LEU A 82 -0.48 19.03 9.12
N LEU A 83 -0.85 18.76 7.87
CA LEU A 83 -1.73 17.66 7.49
C LEU A 83 -1.01 16.80 6.46
N LEU A 84 -0.90 15.50 6.76
CA LEU A 84 -0.34 14.49 5.85
C LEU A 84 -1.46 13.82 5.06
N CYS A 85 -1.31 13.75 3.74
CA CYS A 85 -2.31 13.22 2.82
C CYS A 85 -1.71 12.08 1.99
N ALA A 86 -2.49 11.02 1.76
CA ALA A 86 -2.10 9.94 0.87
C ALA A 86 -2.44 10.33 -0.56
N ASP A 87 -1.44 10.28 -1.43
CA ASP A 87 -1.62 10.50 -2.86
C ASP A 87 -1.99 9.17 -3.54
N ARG A 88 -2.97 9.23 -4.44
CA ARG A 88 -3.45 8.09 -5.23
C ARG A 88 -2.55 7.77 -6.41
N GLU A 89 -1.66 8.67 -6.79
CA GLU A 89 -0.69 8.46 -7.87
C GLU A 89 0.46 7.53 -7.44
N GLY A 90 0.62 7.32 -6.13
CA GLY A 90 1.60 6.40 -5.57
C GLY A 90 1.35 4.94 -5.97
N THR A 91 2.45 4.19 -6.10
CA THR A 91 2.43 2.79 -6.51
C THR A 91 2.07 1.83 -5.38
N VAL A 92 2.33 2.21 -4.12
CA VAL A 92 1.91 1.45 -2.93
C VAL A 92 0.74 2.15 -2.26
N PRO A 93 -0.44 1.53 -2.22
CA PRO A 93 -1.61 2.15 -1.63
C PRO A 93 -1.50 2.18 -0.11
N TRP A 94 -1.85 3.31 0.50
CA TRP A 94 -1.81 3.49 1.94
C TRP A 94 -2.90 4.46 2.42
N THR A 95 -3.14 4.53 3.73
CA THR A 95 -4.06 5.51 4.32
C THR A 95 -3.33 6.53 5.17
N ALA A 96 -3.48 7.80 4.82
CA ALA A 96 -3.02 8.92 5.64
C ALA A 96 -3.71 8.97 7.01
N PRO A 97 -2.99 9.44 8.05
CA PRO A 97 -3.59 9.77 9.33
C PRO A 97 -4.63 10.89 9.15
N ALA A 98 -5.66 10.85 9.98
CA ALA A 98 -6.73 11.85 10.00
C ALA A 98 -6.34 13.14 10.75
N ASP A 99 -5.24 13.10 11.48
CA ASP A 99 -4.86 14.11 12.45
C ASP A 99 -4.25 15.34 11.76
N VAL A 100 -4.58 16.51 12.30
CA VAL A 100 -3.84 17.74 12.04
C VAL A 100 -2.83 17.88 13.17
N VAL A 101 -1.55 17.84 12.82
CA VAL A 101 -0.47 18.04 13.79
C VAL A 101 -0.30 19.54 13.99
N GLU A 102 -0.58 20.02 15.19
CA GLU A 102 -0.29 21.39 15.62
C GLU A 102 0.87 21.37 16.62
N GLY A 103 1.77 22.37 16.55
CA GLY A 103 2.93 22.46 17.43
C GLY A 103 4.23 22.80 16.69
N ASP A 104 5.35 22.35 17.25
CA ASP A 104 6.68 22.56 16.68
C ASP A 104 6.90 21.68 15.43
N LEU A 105 6.95 22.31 14.26
CA LEU A 105 7.22 21.65 12.98
C LEU A 105 8.65 21.90 12.47
N LEU A 106 9.53 22.47 13.30
CA LEU A 106 10.94 22.69 12.95
C LEU A 106 11.68 21.40 12.55
N PRO A 107 11.43 20.22 13.17
CA PRO A 107 12.08 18.99 12.73
C PRO A 107 11.82 18.65 11.25
N LEU A 108 10.58 18.84 10.79
CA LEU A 108 10.21 18.63 9.39
C LEU A 108 10.89 19.63 8.46
N LEU A 109 10.90 20.91 8.83
CA LEU A 109 11.53 21.96 8.02
C LEU A 109 13.04 21.76 7.89
N ARG A 110 13.72 21.26 8.92
CA ARG A 110 15.15 20.91 8.84
C ARG A 110 15.39 19.83 7.81
N VAL A 111 14.58 18.76 7.82
CA VAL A 111 14.68 17.70 6.81
C VAL A 111 14.44 18.26 5.40
N LEU A 112 13.43 19.12 5.23
CA LEU A 112 13.12 19.75 3.94
C LEU A 112 14.28 20.63 3.42
N ALA A 113 14.92 21.40 4.31
CA ALA A 113 16.04 22.28 3.96
C ALA A 113 17.35 21.51 3.65
N GLU A 114 17.46 20.27 4.13
CA GLU A 114 18.59 19.38 3.89
C GLU A 114 18.43 18.50 2.64
N LEU A 115 17.29 18.57 1.94
CA LEU A 115 17.08 17.76 0.74
C LEU A 115 18.01 18.20 -0.39
N GLU A 116 18.60 17.21 -1.06
CA GLU A 116 19.49 17.45 -2.19
C GLU A 116 18.66 17.68 -3.46
N PRO A 117 18.96 18.70 -4.28
CA PRO A 117 18.31 18.86 -5.58
C PRO A 117 18.45 17.60 -6.43
N ALA A 118 17.35 17.18 -7.05
CA ALA A 118 17.40 16.03 -7.94
C ALA A 118 18.20 16.37 -9.22
N PRO A 119 18.93 15.40 -9.80
CA PRO A 119 19.55 15.58 -11.10
C PRO A 119 18.48 15.89 -12.17
N PRO A 120 18.81 16.67 -13.21
CA PRO A 120 17.89 16.90 -14.32
C PRO A 120 17.58 15.57 -15.04
N ASP A 121 16.38 15.48 -15.60
CA ASP A 121 15.96 14.30 -16.35
C ASP A 121 16.78 14.04 -17.63
N PRO A 122 16.89 12.78 -18.07
CA PRO A 122 16.29 11.57 -17.48
C PRO A 122 17.09 11.00 -16.29
N ARG A 123 16.38 10.43 -15.31
CA ARG A 123 16.95 9.78 -14.11
C ARG A 123 16.84 8.25 -14.20
N GLU A 124 17.89 7.55 -13.79
CA GLU A 124 17.86 6.09 -13.63
C GLU A 124 17.36 5.74 -12.23
N CYS A 125 16.09 5.36 -12.11
CA CYS A 125 15.46 4.97 -10.86
C CYS A 125 15.26 3.45 -10.78
N THR A 126 15.14 2.94 -9.56
CA THR A 126 14.67 1.57 -9.37
C THR A 126 13.19 1.45 -9.75
N TYR A 127 12.70 0.23 -10.02
CA TYR A 127 11.26 -0.03 -10.16
C TYR A 127 10.59 -0.31 -8.80
N GLN A 128 11.21 0.10 -7.69
CA GLN A 128 10.65 -0.12 -6.36
C GLN A 128 9.41 0.76 -6.19
N GLY A 129 8.29 0.16 -5.82
CA GLY A 129 7.09 0.92 -5.46
C GLY A 129 7.20 1.52 -4.06
N GLY A 130 6.48 2.61 -3.82
CA GLY A 130 6.41 3.28 -2.53
C GLY A 130 5.12 4.10 -2.39
N PRO A 131 4.75 4.50 -1.15
CA PRO A 131 3.70 5.48 -0.93
C PRO A 131 4.06 6.85 -1.53
N ALA A 132 3.09 7.46 -2.20
CA ALA A 132 3.13 8.88 -2.53
C ALA A 132 2.22 9.67 -1.57
N TYR A 133 2.57 10.92 -1.33
CA TYR A 133 1.96 11.75 -0.30
C TYR A 133 2.01 13.24 -0.63
N ASP A 134 1.14 13.99 0.04
CA ASP A 134 1.24 15.44 0.14
C ASP A 134 1.33 15.88 1.59
N LEU A 135 2.21 16.83 1.87
CA LEU A 135 2.25 17.59 3.11
C LEU A 135 1.59 18.93 2.87
N LEU A 136 0.53 19.21 3.62
CA LEU A 136 -0.09 20.53 3.64
C LEU A 136 0.32 21.24 4.92
N ILE A 137 1.15 22.28 4.77
CA ILE A 137 1.74 23.04 5.88
C ILE A 137 1.04 24.40 5.95
N ARG A 138 0.55 24.77 7.13
CA ARG A 138 -0.09 26.06 7.39
C ARG A 138 0.87 26.96 8.16
N TYR A 139 1.23 28.11 7.59
CA TYR A 139 2.06 29.13 8.24
C TYR A 139 1.21 30.17 8.97
N SER A 140 0.08 30.55 8.37
CA SER A 140 -0.88 31.49 8.96
C SER A 140 -2.31 31.08 8.62
N SER A 141 -3.32 31.86 9.04
CA SER A 141 -4.71 31.58 8.68
C SER A 141 -4.97 31.61 7.16
N THR A 142 -4.14 32.32 6.41
CA THR A 142 -4.26 32.51 4.95
C THR A 142 -3.10 31.92 4.15
N THR A 143 -1.96 31.61 4.76
CA THR A 143 -0.75 31.15 4.08
C THR A 143 -0.53 29.65 4.27
N TYR A 144 -0.36 28.93 3.15
CA TYR A 144 -0.21 27.49 3.10
C TYR A 144 0.86 27.09 2.07
N ALA A 145 1.55 25.98 2.31
CA ALA A 145 2.40 25.32 1.32
C ALA A 145 1.94 23.87 1.13
N ARG A 146 2.15 23.36 -0.09
CA ARG A 146 2.03 21.94 -0.41
C ARG A 146 3.40 21.42 -0.80
N VAL A 147 3.80 20.30 -0.23
CA VAL A 147 4.99 19.57 -0.63
C VAL A 147 4.55 18.18 -1.04
N HIS A 148 4.77 17.82 -2.30
CA HIS A 148 4.47 16.49 -2.81
C HIS A 148 5.70 15.60 -2.64
N GLY A 149 5.51 14.33 -2.33
CA GLY A 149 6.58 13.35 -2.31
C GLY A 149 6.11 11.98 -2.79
N ASP A 150 6.98 11.28 -3.51
CA ASP A 150 6.80 9.88 -3.90
C ASP A 150 8.05 9.09 -3.48
N THR A 151 7.86 8.12 -2.58
CA THR A 151 8.92 7.22 -2.11
C THR A 151 9.24 6.10 -3.09
N GLY A 152 8.46 5.97 -4.17
CA GLY A 152 8.76 5.07 -5.27
C GLY A 152 9.99 5.50 -6.07
N GLY A 153 10.67 4.52 -6.66
CA GLY A 153 11.75 4.71 -7.62
C GLY A 153 12.96 5.47 -7.07
N CYS A 154 13.04 6.76 -7.37
CA CYS A 154 14.11 7.66 -6.93
C CYS A 154 13.81 8.37 -5.60
N GLY A 155 12.59 8.26 -5.05
CA GLY A 155 12.25 8.93 -3.80
C GLY A 155 12.23 10.45 -3.92
N VAL A 156 11.42 11.01 -4.83
CA VAL A 156 11.43 12.43 -5.20
C VAL A 156 10.44 13.24 -4.36
N VAL A 157 10.87 14.43 -3.96
CA VAL A 157 10.03 15.47 -3.35
C VAL A 157 9.93 16.63 -4.32
N THR A 158 8.71 17.09 -4.60
CA THR A 158 8.46 18.25 -5.46
C THR A 158 7.84 19.39 -4.66
N THR A 159 8.45 20.57 -4.74
CA THR A 159 7.95 21.80 -4.13
C THR A 159 8.32 23.02 -4.97
N ASN A 160 7.36 23.92 -5.23
CA ASN A 160 7.57 25.11 -6.07
C ASN A 160 8.18 24.79 -7.44
N GLY A 161 7.74 23.68 -8.06
CA GLY A 161 8.23 23.20 -9.34
C GLY A 161 9.67 22.69 -9.37
N ASN A 162 10.34 22.55 -8.21
CA ASN A 162 11.67 21.98 -8.09
C ASN A 162 11.60 20.57 -7.50
N ASP A 163 12.45 19.68 -8.01
CA ASP A 163 12.57 18.31 -7.54
C ASP A 163 13.79 18.13 -6.64
N PHE A 164 13.60 17.37 -5.57
CA PHE A 164 14.61 17.01 -4.58
C PHE A 164 14.59 15.51 -4.32
N LEU A 165 15.70 14.95 -3.86
CA LEU A 165 15.78 13.57 -3.39
C LEU A 165 15.49 13.49 -1.89
N GLY A 166 14.94 12.37 -1.44
CA GLY A 166 14.76 12.07 -0.01
C GLY A 166 13.31 12.03 0.45
N ALA A 167 12.38 11.61 -0.40
CA ALA A 167 10.96 11.48 -0.04
C ALA A 167 10.72 10.58 1.17
N ASP A 168 11.50 9.50 1.35
CA ASP A 168 11.40 8.63 2.53
C ASP A 168 11.73 9.37 3.82
N ARG A 169 12.84 10.13 3.83
CA ARG A 169 13.27 10.91 5.01
C ARG A 169 12.22 11.95 5.41
N LEU A 170 11.64 12.61 4.41
CA LEU A 170 10.62 13.63 4.64
C LEU A 170 9.30 13.00 5.13
N LEU A 171 8.91 11.84 4.58
CA LEU A 171 7.74 11.09 5.05
C LEU A 171 7.94 10.61 6.49
N ASP A 172 9.09 10.00 6.81
CA ASP A 172 9.41 9.54 8.16
C ASP A 172 9.34 10.67 9.18
N ALA A 173 9.90 11.85 8.87
CA ALA A 173 9.83 13.02 9.73
C ALA A 173 8.38 13.51 9.96
N ALA A 174 7.53 13.45 8.93
CA ALA A 174 6.11 13.78 9.07
C ALA A 174 5.36 12.73 9.92
N LEU A 175 5.67 11.44 9.75
CA LEU A 175 5.08 10.36 10.55
C LEU A 175 5.51 10.45 12.02
N ASP A 176 6.78 10.79 12.29
CA ASP A 176 7.29 11.04 13.65
C ASP A 176 6.49 12.13 14.36
N LEU A 177 6.23 13.25 13.69
CA LEU A 177 5.42 14.34 14.23
C LEU A 177 3.97 13.91 14.52
N VAL A 178 3.38 13.08 13.65
CA VAL A 178 2.03 12.51 13.90
C VAL A 178 2.05 11.60 15.13
N GLU A 179 3.06 10.75 15.27
CA GLU A 179 3.18 9.85 16.42
C GLU A 179 3.42 10.61 17.73
N GLU A 180 4.27 11.64 17.72
CA GLU A 180 4.51 12.52 18.87
C GLU A 180 3.24 13.27 19.28
N HIS A 181 2.51 13.82 18.32
CA HIS A 181 1.21 14.44 18.57
C HIS A 181 0.25 13.46 19.24
N ARG A 182 0.11 12.25 18.69
CA ARG A 182 -0.77 11.21 19.25
C ARG A 182 -0.34 10.70 20.62
N ALA A 183 0.95 10.78 20.96
CA ALA A 183 1.46 10.37 22.27
C ALA A 183 0.98 11.28 23.41
N SER A 184 0.72 12.56 23.11
CA SER A 184 0.23 13.56 24.08
C SER A 184 -1.25 13.89 23.92
N ALA A 185 -1.83 13.67 22.74
CA ALA A 185 -3.22 13.92 22.44
C ALA A 185 -4.16 12.79 22.91
N ARG A 186 -5.43 13.14 23.10
CA ARG A 186 -6.49 12.14 23.30
C ARG A 186 -7.05 11.74 21.93
N PRO A 187 -7.31 10.44 21.68
CA PRO A 187 -8.05 10.02 20.49
C PRO A 187 -9.40 10.74 20.41
N PRO A 188 -9.92 10.99 19.21
CA PRO A 188 -11.23 11.62 19.05
C PRO A 188 -12.34 10.77 19.68
N ASP A 189 -13.32 11.41 20.33
CA ASP A 189 -14.44 10.71 20.97
C ASP A 189 -15.22 9.82 20.00
N ARG A 190 -15.24 10.21 18.72
CA ARG A 190 -15.91 9.49 17.65
C ARG A 190 -15.04 9.48 16.41
N VAL A 191 -14.85 8.29 15.89
CA VAL A 191 -14.25 8.05 14.58
C VAL A 191 -15.35 7.65 13.61
N ALA A 192 -15.38 8.27 12.44
CA ALA A 192 -16.30 7.88 11.38
C ALA A 192 -16.07 6.39 10.99
N PRO A 193 -17.11 5.54 11.00
CA PRO A 193 -16.96 4.13 10.65
C PRO A 193 -16.47 3.97 9.22
N ARG A 194 -15.28 3.39 9.02
CA ARG A 194 -14.83 2.96 7.69
C ARG A 194 -15.49 1.64 7.29
N ARG A 195 -15.70 1.46 5.98
CA ARG A 195 -16.11 0.16 5.40
C ARG A 195 -14.89 -0.75 5.36
N LEU A 196 -14.86 -1.74 6.25
CA LEU A 196 -13.82 -2.77 6.29
C LEU A 196 -14.27 -3.94 5.40
N SER A 197 -13.42 -4.37 4.47
CA SER A 197 -13.77 -5.43 3.51
C SER A 197 -12.53 -6.20 3.06
N CYS A 198 -12.65 -7.52 2.92
CA CYS A 198 -11.56 -8.35 2.42
C CYS A 198 -11.23 -8.02 0.96
N ASP A 199 -12.23 -7.95 0.09
CA ASP A 199 -12.03 -7.75 -1.35
C ASP A 199 -11.41 -6.39 -1.71
N ARG A 200 -11.64 -5.36 -0.88
CA ARG A 200 -11.09 -4.01 -1.10
C ARG A 200 -9.72 -3.81 -0.47
N THR A 201 -9.47 -4.50 0.64
CA THR A 201 -8.25 -4.32 1.42
C THR A 201 -7.22 -5.40 1.11
N LEU A 202 -7.52 -6.46 0.38
CA LEU A 202 -6.56 -7.52 0.08
C LEU A 202 -6.48 -7.73 -1.44
N THR A 203 -6.23 -6.65 -2.17
CA THR A 203 -6.04 -6.65 -3.62
C THR A 203 -4.65 -7.16 -4.00
N ASP A 204 -4.42 -7.41 -5.28
CA ASP A 204 -3.13 -7.91 -5.81
C ASP A 204 -1.97 -6.92 -5.57
N VAL A 205 -2.27 -5.63 -5.42
CA VAL A 205 -1.30 -4.55 -5.12
C VAL A 205 -1.04 -4.44 -3.60
N GLY A 206 -1.65 -5.31 -2.80
CA GLY A 206 -1.52 -5.35 -1.35
C GLY A 206 -2.52 -4.45 -0.62
N PRO A 207 -2.59 -4.56 0.72
CA PRO A 207 -3.55 -3.82 1.51
C PRO A 207 -3.25 -2.33 1.61
N VAL A 208 -4.30 -1.53 1.50
CA VAL A 208 -4.27 -0.11 1.90
C VAL A 208 -4.10 -0.05 3.42
N VAL A 209 -2.87 0.12 3.89
CA VAL A 209 -2.51 0.17 5.31
C VAL A 209 -2.14 1.58 5.75
N SER A 210 -2.42 1.89 7.00
CA SER A 210 -1.91 3.08 7.66
C SER A 210 -0.45 2.88 8.05
N LEU A 211 0.35 3.94 7.89
CA LEU A 211 1.75 3.94 8.28
C LEU A 211 1.95 4.25 9.79
N THR A 212 0.91 4.76 10.47
CA THR A 212 0.95 5.16 11.89
C THR A 212 -0.02 4.38 12.79
N GLY A 213 -0.95 3.63 12.20
CA GLY A 213 -1.94 2.86 12.92
C GLY A 213 -1.34 1.66 13.64
N ARG A 214 -1.72 1.44 14.91
CA ARG A 214 -1.23 0.31 15.70
C ARG A 214 -2.34 -0.74 15.92
N PRO A 215 -2.10 -2.04 15.63
CA PRO A 215 -3.10 -3.08 15.88
C PRO A 215 -3.52 -3.24 17.36
N GLY A 216 -2.67 -2.83 18.31
CA GLY A 216 -3.02 -2.76 19.73
C GLY A 216 -4.17 -1.78 20.04
N GLN A 217 -4.46 -0.87 19.12
CA GLN A 217 -5.48 0.19 19.26
C GLN A 217 -6.77 -0.11 18.49
N LEU A 218 -6.99 -1.34 18.04
CA LEU A 218 -8.18 -1.70 17.26
C LEU A 218 -9.49 -1.50 18.04
N VAL A 219 -10.48 -0.88 17.40
CA VAL A 219 -11.86 -0.73 17.93
C VAL A 219 -12.90 -1.47 17.10
N ARG A 220 -12.63 -1.69 15.81
CA ARG A 220 -13.47 -2.45 14.88
C ARG A 220 -12.57 -3.32 14.00
N ALA A 221 -13.01 -4.51 13.65
CA ALA A 221 -12.27 -5.36 12.72
C ALA A 221 -13.17 -6.39 12.03
N VAL A 222 -12.69 -6.86 10.88
CA VAL A 222 -13.17 -8.05 10.19
C VAL A 222 -12.02 -9.05 10.08
N SER A 223 -12.35 -10.33 10.07
CA SER A 223 -11.42 -11.41 9.75
C SER A 223 -11.64 -11.83 8.31
N CYS A 224 -10.57 -11.83 7.54
CA CYS A 224 -10.52 -12.27 6.16
C CYS A 224 -9.73 -13.56 6.11
N TRP A 225 -10.31 -14.66 5.66
CA TRP A 225 -9.60 -15.93 5.63
C TRP A 225 -9.83 -16.71 4.34
N GLN A 226 -8.85 -17.52 3.97
CA GLN A 226 -8.98 -18.51 2.91
C GLN A 226 -8.01 -19.69 3.12
N PRO A 227 -8.32 -20.88 2.56
CA PRO A 227 -7.32 -21.94 2.44
C PRO A 227 -6.14 -21.49 1.59
N SER A 228 -4.93 -21.92 1.94
CA SER A 228 -3.69 -21.59 1.20
C SER A 228 -3.29 -22.68 0.18
N ALA A 229 -3.98 -23.82 0.14
CA ALA A 229 -3.58 -24.97 -0.67
C ALA A 229 -4.34 -25.02 -2.01
N GLY A 230 -3.59 -25.10 -3.12
CA GLY A 230 -4.07 -25.51 -4.45
C GLY A 230 -4.44 -24.36 -5.37
N GLU A 231 -5.38 -23.52 -4.98
CA GLU A 231 -5.81 -22.33 -5.74
C GLU A 231 -6.26 -21.26 -4.73
N LEU A 232 -5.79 -20.02 -4.87
CA LEU A 232 -6.27 -18.91 -4.04
C LEU A 232 -7.76 -18.69 -4.37
N GLY A 233 -8.60 -18.92 -3.37
CA GLY A 233 -10.05 -18.78 -3.50
C GLY A 233 -10.50 -17.33 -3.31
N ARG A 234 -11.82 -17.14 -3.16
CA ARG A 234 -12.34 -15.86 -2.67
C ARG A 234 -12.12 -15.77 -1.16
N TRP A 235 -11.73 -14.58 -0.69
CA TRP A 235 -11.65 -14.29 0.73
C TRP A 235 -13.03 -14.47 1.39
N ARG A 236 -13.06 -15.25 2.47
CA ARG A 236 -14.23 -15.34 3.35
C ARG A 236 -14.12 -14.28 4.44
N GLN A 237 -15.15 -13.46 4.59
CA GLN A 237 -15.20 -12.40 5.59
C GLN A 237 -16.08 -12.78 6.78
N ALA A 238 -15.60 -12.51 7.99
CA ALA A 238 -16.37 -12.59 9.22
C ALA A 238 -16.24 -11.31 10.04
N SER A 239 -17.37 -10.77 10.53
CA SER A 239 -17.36 -9.60 11.42
C SER A 239 -16.90 -9.99 12.82
N ILE A 240 -16.03 -9.18 13.43
CA ILE A 240 -15.53 -9.43 14.78
C ILE A 240 -16.32 -8.57 15.78
N SER A 241 -16.91 -9.22 16.79
CA SER A 241 -17.62 -8.49 17.85
C SER A 241 -16.70 -7.52 18.61
N ALA A 242 -17.22 -6.38 19.09
CA ALA A 242 -16.43 -5.40 19.83
C ALA A 242 -15.73 -5.99 21.08
N ARG A 243 -16.34 -7.00 21.73
CA ARG A 243 -15.70 -7.72 22.84
C ARG A 243 -14.49 -8.54 22.37
N ALA A 244 -14.62 -9.23 21.23
CA ALA A 244 -13.53 -9.99 20.65
C ALA A 244 -12.40 -9.07 20.16
N VAL A 245 -12.72 -7.96 19.50
CA VAL A 245 -11.71 -6.95 19.08
C VAL A 245 -10.88 -6.48 20.26
N ARG A 246 -11.50 -6.11 21.39
CA ARG A 246 -10.76 -5.70 22.60
C ARG A 246 -9.84 -6.79 23.16
N VAL A 247 -10.21 -8.07 23.03
CA VAL A 247 -9.34 -9.18 23.46
C VAL A 247 -8.15 -9.30 22.52
N LEU A 248 -8.39 -9.30 21.20
CA LEU A 248 -7.34 -9.44 20.20
C LEU A 248 -6.36 -8.25 20.25
N ALA A 249 -6.87 -7.02 20.32
CA ALA A 249 -6.04 -5.81 20.37
C ALA A 249 -5.07 -5.81 21.57
N ARG A 250 -5.58 -6.12 22.77
CA ARG A 250 -4.74 -6.25 23.98
C ARG A 250 -3.74 -7.39 23.91
N ASP A 251 -4.09 -8.46 23.21
CA ASP A 251 -3.23 -9.61 23.06
C ASP A 251 -2.08 -9.35 22.08
N VAL A 252 -2.37 -8.65 20.98
CA VAL A 252 -1.35 -8.15 20.05
C VAL A 252 -0.40 -7.20 20.77
N ASP A 253 -0.92 -6.23 21.50
CA ASP A 253 -0.13 -5.22 22.23
C ASP A 253 0.83 -5.86 23.25
N ARG A 254 0.41 -6.96 23.89
CA ARG A 254 1.21 -7.64 24.91
C ARG A 254 2.18 -8.68 24.37
N HIS A 255 1.84 -9.35 23.27
CA HIS A 255 2.54 -10.56 22.82
C HIS A 255 3.06 -10.48 21.36
N ALA A 256 3.02 -9.30 20.74
CA ALA A 256 3.76 -9.08 19.49
C ALA A 256 5.23 -8.82 19.83
N GLU A 257 6.13 -9.64 19.29
CA GLU A 257 7.56 -9.56 19.55
C GLU A 257 8.34 -9.31 18.25
N PRO A 258 9.41 -8.52 18.25
CA PRO A 258 10.31 -8.42 17.10
C PRO A 258 10.81 -9.81 16.70
N SER A 259 10.76 -10.15 15.41
CA SER A 259 11.18 -11.47 14.93
C SER A 259 12.09 -11.35 13.72
N GLY A 260 13.32 -11.83 13.84
CA GLY A 260 14.23 -12.00 12.69
C GLY A 260 13.93 -13.25 11.86
N ASP A 261 13.19 -14.21 12.42
CA ASP A 261 12.89 -15.49 11.75
C ASP A 261 11.51 -15.44 11.10
N THR A 262 11.47 -15.48 9.76
CA THR A 262 10.26 -15.44 8.94
C THR A 262 9.65 -16.81 8.64
N LEU A 263 10.31 -17.93 9.00
CA LEU A 263 10.01 -19.23 8.41
C LEU A 263 9.38 -20.29 9.35
N ASP A 264 9.27 -20.06 10.66
CA ASP A 264 8.59 -21.01 11.57
C ASP A 264 7.05 -20.93 11.43
N LEU A 265 6.53 -21.58 10.38
CA LEU A 265 5.10 -21.75 10.12
C LEU A 265 4.61 -23.12 10.60
N ARG A 266 3.75 -23.13 11.63
CA ARG A 266 3.16 -24.36 12.19
C ARG A 266 1.67 -24.44 11.93
N CYS A 267 1.31 -25.04 10.80
CA CYS A 267 -0.09 -25.22 10.41
C CYS A 267 -0.75 -26.38 11.17
N PRO A 268 -1.87 -26.14 11.88
CA PRO A 268 -2.67 -27.22 12.45
C PRO A 268 -3.12 -28.22 11.37
N GLY A 269 -2.66 -29.46 11.47
CA GLY A 269 -2.93 -30.51 10.47
C GLY A 269 -1.98 -30.53 9.27
N GLY A 270 -0.85 -29.82 9.35
CA GLY A 270 0.26 -29.88 8.40
C GLY A 270 0.10 -28.96 7.17
N PRO A 271 1.09 -28.96 6.26
CA PRO A 271 1.14 -28.03 5.12
C PRO A 271 -0.08 -28.07 4.19
N ARG A 272 -0.72 -29.24 4.05
CA ARG A 272 -1.92 -29.41 3.21
C ARG A 272 -3.16 -28.69 3.75
N ARG A 273 -3.11 -28.22 5.01
CA ARG A 273 -4.19 -27.46 5.67
C ARG A 273 -3.74 -26.05 6.02
N ALA A 274 -2.71 -25.55 5.32
CA ALA A 274 -2.31 -24.16 5.45
C ALA A 274 -3.47 -23.22 5.12
N TYR A 275 -3.55 -22.12 5.84
CA TYR A 275 -4.58 -21.11 5.67
C TYR A 275 -3.98 -19.72 5.89
N LEU A 276 -4.55 -18.76 5.18
CA LEU A 276 -4.31 -17.34 5.40
C LEU A 276 -5.48 -16.78 6.20
N GLN A 277 -5.17 -15.93 7.18
CA GLN A 277 -6.16 -15.20 7.96
C GLN A 277 -5.65 -13.80 8.28
N HIS A 278 -6.18 -12.80 7.60
CA HIS A 278 -5.86 -11.40 7.86
C HIS A 278 -6.90 -10.76 8.78
N LEU A 279 -6.45 -9.90 9.69
CA LEU A 279 -7.33 -8.99 10.40
C LEU A 279 -7.27 -7.64 9.72
N VAL A 280 -8.40 -7.15 9.23
CA VAL A 280 -8.53 -5.79 8.70
C VAL A 280 -9.31 -4.98 9.71
N GLY A 281 -8.69 -3.95 10.27
CA GLY A 281 -9.27 -3.24 11.40
C GLY A 281 -9.13 -1.73 11.34
N GLN A 282 -9.96 -1.05 12.12
CA GLN A 282 -9.94 0.39 12.33
C GLN A 282 -9.47 0.68 13.75
N THR A 283 -8.49 1.59 13.91
CA THR A 283 -7.96 2.01 15.21
C THR A 283 -8.83 3.06 15.90
N VAL A 284 -8.53 3.38 17.16
CA VAL A 284 -9.12 4.52 17.90
C VAL A 284 -8.87 5.88 17.22
N TRP A 285 -7.89 5.98 16.32
CA TRP A 285 -7.59 7.18 15.54
C TRP A 285 -8.23 7.16 14.14
N GLY A 286 -8.87 6.05 13.78
CA GLY A 286 -9.53 5.88 12.48
C GLY A 286 -8.65 5.38 11.35
N ASP A 287 -7.40 5.06 11.66
CA ASP A 287 -6.47 4.38 10.75
C ASP A 287 -7.00 3.00 10.36
N VAL A 288 -6.70 2.56 9.15
CA VAL A 288 -6.93 1.18 8.72
C VAL A 288 -5.62 0.42 8.86
N VAL A 289 -5.64 -0.67 9.62
CA VAL A 289 -4.47 -1.54 9.80
C VAL A 289 -4.80 -2.95 9.34
N VAL A 290 -3.77 -3.65 8.87
CA VAL A 290 -3.87 -5.06 8.49
C VAL A 290 -2.84 -5.87 9.27
N VAL A 291 -3.30 -6.94 9.92
CA VAL A 291 -2.44 -7.92 10.58
C VAL A 291 -2.45 -9.19 9.74
N HIS A 292 -1.29 -9.57 9.21
CA HIS A 292 -1.20 -10.66 8.25
C HIS A 292 -1.03 -12.00 8.94
N GLY A 293 -2.02 -12.90 8.91
CA GLY A 293 -1.91 -14.21 9.52
C GLY A 293 -1.71 -15.35 8.53
N GLU A 294 -0.84 -16.29 8.90
CA GLU A 294 -0.68 -17.59 8.27
C GLU A 294 -0.52 -18.65 9.36
N CYS A 295 -1.38 -19.68 9.33
CA CYS A 295 -1.23 -20.84 10.22
C CYS A 295 -1.11 -20.53 11.73
N GLY A 296 -1.76 -19.47 12.21
CA GLY A 296 -1.73 -19.07 13.63
C GLY A 296 -0.55 -18.17 14.00
N ARG A 297 0.32 -17.84 13.06
CA ARG A 297 1.34 -16.81 13.17
C ARG A 297 0.86 -15.54 12.48
N PHE A 298 0.98 -14.39 13.13
CA PHE A 298 0.48 -13.12 12.61
C PHE A 298 1.60 -12.09 12.55
N THR A 299 1.89 -11.56 11.37
CA THR A 299 2.82 -10.46 11.16
C THR A 299 2.13 -9.13 11.42
N VAL A 300 2.72 -8.36 12.32
CA VAL A 300 2.39 -6.98 12.62
C VAL A 300 3.45 -6.14 11.93
N LEU A 301 3.04 -5.50 10.83
CA LEU A 301 3.91 -4.59 10.09
C LEU A 301 4.00 -3.28 10.88
N ASP A 302 5.22 -2.83 11.12
CA ASP A 302 5.47 -1.43 11.41
C ASP A 302 5.20 -0.67 10.11
N GLY A 303 4.27 0.27 10.14
CA GLY A 303 3.73 0.89 8.94
C GLY A 303 4.74 1.77 8.20
N ARG A 304 5.96 1.95 8.71
CA ARG A 304 6.96 2.85 8.12
C ARG A 304 7.61 2.31 6.84
N PRO A 305 7.86 3.16 5.83
CA PRO A 305 8.70 2.83 4.69
C PRO A 305 10.05 2.26 5.13
N GLY A 306 10.50 1.17 4.52
CA GLY A 306 11.79 0.54 4.87
C GLY A 306 11.84 -0.15 6.24
N GLY A 307 10.70 -0.24 6.95
CA GLY A 307 10.58 -0.83 8.29
C GLY A 307 11.14 -2.27 8.38
N ARG A 308 12.34 -2.38 8.95
CA ARG A 308 12.99 -3.67 9.31
C ARG A 308 12.37 -4.32 10.54
N ASN A 309 11.48 -3.60 11.24
CA ASN A 309 10.90 -4.03 12.51
C ASN A 309 9.55 -4.70 12.30
N THR A 310 9.57 -5.86 11.65
CA THR A 310 8.38 -6.72 11.66
C THR A 310 8.26 -7.40 13.01
N ALA A 311 7.12 -7.19 13.67
CA ALA A 311 6.77 -7.93 14.87
C ALA A 311 5.91 -9.14 14.49
N VAL A 312 6.02 -10.20 15.27
CA VAL A 312 5.23 -11.41 15.12
C VAL A 312 4.40 -11.60 16.37
N TRP A 313 3.10 -11.63 16.16
CA TRP A 313 2.13 -11.98 17.17
C TRP A 313 1.77 -13.46 17.04
N ARG A 314 1.97 -14.19 18.14
CA ARG A 314 1.46 -15.55 18.33
C ARG A 314 0.28 -15.47 19.30
N PRO A 315 -0.98 -15.61 18.84
CA PRO A 315 -2.15 -15.37 19.67
C PRO A 315 -2.16 -16.25 20.93
N ALA A 316 -2.46 -15.65 22.07
CA ALA A 316 -2.68 -16.42 23.29
C ALA A 316 -3.88 -17.38 23.10
N PRO A 317 -4.01 -18.46 23.89
CA PRO A 317 -5.06 -19.48 23.68
C PRO A 317 -6.48 -18.92 23.58
N ARG A 318 -6.77 -17.82 24.29
CA ARG A 318 -8.05 -17.14 24.22
C ARG A 318 -8.28 -16.44 22.86
N SER A 319 -7.28 -15.72 22.36
CA SER A 319 -7.31 -15.05 21.07
C SER A 319 -7.36 -16.06 19.93
N GLN A 320 -6.56 -17.13 20.02
CA GLN A 320 -6.57 -18.21 19.04
C GLN A 320 -7.98 -18.82 18.88
N ARG A 321 -8.69 -19.09 19.99
CA ARG A 321 -10.07 -19.59 19.91
C ARG A 321 -11.04 -18.64 19.20
N ILE A 322 -10.86 -17.33 19.37
CA ILE A 322 -11.66 -16.31 18.65
C ILE A 322 -11.36 -16.41 17.15
N LEU A 323 -10.08 -16.40 16.79
CA LEU A 323 -9.63 -16.49 15.40
C LEU A 323 -10.10 -17.78 14.72
N ASP A 324 -10.03 -18.91 15.43
CA ASP A 324 -10.51 -20.21 14.95
C ASP A 324 -12.02 -20.24 14.71
N ALA A 325 -12.80 -19.59 15.58
CA ALA A 325 -14.25 -19.50 15.42
C ALA A 325 -14.65 -18.67 14.19
N LEU A 326 -13.85 -17.65 13.84
CA LEU A 326 -14.09 -16.79 12.67
C LEU A 326 -13.79 -17.48 11.34
N ARG A 327 -13.15 -18.66 11.35
CA ARG A 327 -12.85 -19.46 10.14
C ARG A 327 -13.90 -20.54 9.83
N ARG A 328 -14.97 -20.67 10.63
CA ARG A 328 -16.04 -21.64 10.38
C ARG A 328 -17.09 -21.00 9.48
#